data_AF-A0A8T9DDJ1-F1
#
_entry.id   AF-A0A8T9DDJ1-F1
#
_cell.length_a   1.000
_cell.length_b   1.000
_cell.length_c   1.000
_cell.angle_alpha   90.00
_cell.angle_beta   90.00
_cell.angle_gamma   90.00
#
_symmetry.space_group_name_H-M   'P 1'
#
loop_
_entity.id
_entity.type
_entity.pdbx_description
1 polymer ?
#
loop_
_entity_poly.entity_id
_entity_poly.type
_entity_poly.pdbx_seq_one_letter_code
_entity_poly.pdbx_strand_id
1 'polypeptide(L)'
;MMPLTSIGFPFQRKVDDRHFRRLARMLDSILPQIERESEQLHRARKRMTDCAAFSLEASENGENNESMSAKLEILTQALEANRARHLLLEQKMSFLTRMRAGLP
;
A
#
# COMPACT_ATOMS: atom_id res chain seq x y z
N MET A 1 56.66 -19.46 1.60
CA MET A 1 55.43 -18.91 1.00
C MET A 1 54.30 -19.27 1.95
N MET A 2 53.77 -18.32 2.73
CA MET A 2 52.66 -18.57 3.67
C MET A 2 51.36 -18.00 3.10
N PRO A 3 50.21 -18.68 3.25
CA PRO A 3 48.93 -18.13 2.82
C PRO A 3 48.42 -17.17 3.89
N LEU A 4 48.16 -15.92 3.51
CA LEU A 4 47.40 -14.98 4.32
C LEU A 4 45.94 -15.45 4.33
N THR A 5 45.58 -16.21 5.35
CA THR A 5 44.17 -16.49 5.66
C THR A 5 43.51 -15.19 6.06
N SER A 6 42.51 -14.80 5.27
CA SER A 6 41.52 -13.74 5.52
C SER A 6 41.21 -13.55 7.01
N ILE A 7 41.69 -12.46 7.60
CA ILE A 7 41.18 -11.96 8.88
C ILE A 7 39.82 -11.33 8.58
N GLY A 8 38.77 -12.13 8.59
CA GLY A 8 37.41 -11.63 8.65
C GLY A 8 37.18 -10.99 10.02
N PHE A 9 37.16 -9.66 10.09
CA PHE A 9 36.98 -8.95 11.35
C PHE A 9 35.62 -9.29 11.99
N PRO A 10 35.58 -9.81 13.23
CA PRO A 10 34.34 -10.19 13.91
C PRO A 10 33.43 -8.99 14.21
N PHE A 11 33.98 -7.77 14.20
CA PHE A 11 33.23 -6.52 14.41
C PHE A 11 32.30 -6.20 13.24
N GLN A 12 32.71 -6.51 12.00
CA GLN A 12 31.93 -6.19 10.81
C GLN A 12 30.62 -6.98 10.80
N ARG A 13 30.68 -8.30 11.04
CA ARG A 13 29.48 -9.16 11.18
C ARG A 13 28.52 -8.69 12.28
N LYS A 14 29.01 -8.31 13.46
CA LYS A 14 28.15 -7.85 14.56
C LYS A 14 27.48 -6.51 14.29
N VAL A 15 28.18 -5.61 13.58
CA VAL A 15 27.65 -4.31 13.16
C VAL A 15 26.57 -4.52 12.09
N ASP A 16 26.80 -5.40 11.14
CA ASP A 16 25.83 -5.77 10.10
C ASP A 16 24.54 -6.35 10.73
N ASP A 17 24.65 -7.28 11.67
CA ASP A 17 23.50 -7.89 12.36
C ASP A 17 22.64 -6.88 13.12
N ARG A 18 23.27 -5.88 13.76
CA ARG A 18 22.53 -4.84 14.50
C ARG A 18 21.78 -3.91 13.54
N HIS A 19 22.40 -3.54 12.42
CA HIS A 19 21.75 -2.71 11.40
C HIS A 19 20.60 -3.44 10.73
N PHE A 20 20.79 -4.70 10.33
CA PHE A 20 19.73 -5.50 9.72
C PHE A 20 18.56 -5.75 10.68
N ARG A 21 18.83 -6.00 11.97
CA ARG A 21 17.76 -6.07 12.98
C ARG A 21 17.02 -4.75 13.18
N ARG A 22 17.72 -3.62 13.10
CA ARG A 22 17.05 -2.30 13.15
C ARG A 22 16.17 -2.09 11.93
N LEU A 23 16.63 -2.46 10.74
CA LEU A 23 15.86 -2.40 9.50
C LEU A 23 14.62 -3.30 9.58
N ALA A 24 14.76 -4.53 10.04
CA ALA A 24 13.66 -5.47 10.25
C ALA A 24 12.57 -4.86 11.13
N ARG A 25 12.94 -4.28 12.28
CA ARG A 25 11.98 -3.61 13.19
C ARG A 25 11.29 -2.41 12.55
N MET A 26 12.01 -1.63 11.74
CA MET A 26 11.39 -0.51 11.02
C MET A 26 10.37 -1.03 10.01
N LEU A 27 10.70 -2.08 9.25
CA LEU A 27 9.75 -2.71 8.33
C LEU A 27 8.54 -3.29 9.06
N ASP A 28 8.74 -3.95 10.19
CA ASP A 28 7.67 -4.49 11.05
C ASP A 28 6.73 -3.38 11.56
N SER A 29 7.22 -2.14 11.70
CA SER A 29 6.38 -0.98 12.06
C SER A 29 5.64 -0.33 10.88
N ILE A 30 6.16 -0.47 9.67
CA ILE A 30 5.62 0.16 8.45
C ILE A 30 4.57 -0.74 7.78
N LEU A 31 4.81 -2.05 7.70
CA LEU A 31 3.91 -3.00 7.05
C LEU A 31 2.46 -2.88 7.57
N PRO A 32 2.19 -2.84 8.89
CA PRO A 32 0.82 -2.68 9.40
C PRO A 32 0.19 -1.32 9.04
N GLN A 33 0.98 -0.27 8.82
CA GLN A 33 0.45 1.04 8.42
C GLN A 33 -0.05 1.00 6.98
N ILE A 34 0.70 0.32 6.09
CA ILE A 34 0.31 0.12 4.70
C ILE A 34 -0.93 -0.77 4.62
N GLU A 35 -1.05 -1.79 5.47
CA GLU A 35 -2.25 -2.64 5.54
C GLU A 35 -3.48 -1.81 5.93
N ARG A 36 -3.37 -0.97 6.97
CA ARG A 36 -4.44 -0.05 7.38
C ARG A 36 -4.82 0.91 6.26
N GLU A 37 -3.86 1.45 5.53
CA GLU A 37 -4.13 2.32 4.39
C GLU A 37 -4.89 1.57 3.28
N SER A 38 -4.50 0.33 2.98
CA SER A 38 -5.20 -0.53 2.02
C SER A 38 -6.65 -0.78 2.45
N GLU A 39 -6.89 -1.11 3.72
CA GLU A 39 -8.25 -1.27 4.25
C GLU A 39 -9.08 0.01 4.14
N GLN A 40 -8.49 1.17 4.42
CA GLN A 40 -9.17 2.45 4.29
C GLN A 40 -9.57 2.73 2.84
N LEU A 41 -8.68 2.46 1.88
CA LEU A 41 -9.00 2.59 0.46
C LEU A 41 -10.11 1.62 0.04
N HIS A 42 -10.09 0.38 0.55
CA HIS A 42 -11.13 -0.59 0.28
C HIS A 42 -12.51 -0.12 0.80
N ARG A 43 -12.56 0.41 2.02
CA ARG A 43 -13.78 0.99 2.61
C ARG A 43 -14.25 2.20 1.82
N ALA A 44 -13.34 3.07 1.38
CA ALA A 44 -13.67 4.23 0.55
C ALA A 44 -14.23 3.80 -0.81
N ARG A 45 -13.64 2.79 -1.46
CA ARG A 45 -14.15 2.19 -2.70
C ARG A 45 -15.58 1.73 -2.55
N LYS A 46 -15.88 0.97 -1.48
CA LYS A 46 -17.23 0.49 -1.19
C LYS A 46 -18.23 1.65 -1.07
N ARG A 47 -17.90 2.70 -0.31
CA ARG A 47 -18.78 3.87 -0.18
C ARG A 47 -19.00 4.58 -1.51
N MET A 48 -17.97 4.71 -2.33
CA MET A 48 -18.09 5.35 -3.66
C MET A 48 -18.97 4.51 -4.59
N THR A 49 -18.84 3.19 -4.59
CA THR A 49 -19.70 2.30 -5.39
C THR A 49 -21.15 2.35 -4.92
N ASP A 50 -21.38 2.37 -3.60
CA ASP A 50 -22.74 2.46 -3.04
C ASP A 50 -23.39 3.82 -3.42
N CYS A 51 -22.63 4.92 -3.33
CA CYS A 51 -23.08 6.24 -3.76
C CYS A 51 -23.35 6.31 -5.27
N ALA A 52 -22.53 5.65 -6.09
CA ALA A 52 -22.73 5.62 -7.54
C ALA A 52 -24.00 4.86 -7.90
N ALA A 53 -24.26 3.72 -7.26
CA ALA A 53 -25.49 2.96 -7.44
C ALA A 53 -26.72 3.80 -7.08
N PHE A 54 -26.70 4.49 -5.93
CA PHE A 54 -27.79 5.37 -5.52
C PHE A 54 -28.02 6.53 -6.49
N SER A 55 -26.95 7.19 -6.94
CA SER A 55 -27.06 8.30 -7.90
C SER A 55 -27.56 7.85 -9.28
N LEU A 56 -27.25 6.62 -9.68
CA LEU A 56 -27.79 6.03 -10.90
C LEU A 56 -29.29 5.78 -10.77
N GLU A 57 -29.74 5.15 -9.67
CA GLU A 57 -31.16 4.91 -9.40
C GLU A 57 -31.97 6.23 -9.35
N ALA A 58 -31.43 7.27 -8.70
CA ALA A 58 -32.06 8.59 -8.66
C ALA A 58 -32.19 9.23 -10.05
N SER A 59 -31.16 9.08 -10.90
CA SER A 59 -31.21 9.55 -12.29
C SER A 59 -32.22 8.78 -13.14
N GLU A 60 -32.31 7.45 -12.96
CA GLU A 60 -33.30 6.61 -13.65
C GLU A 60 -34.74 6.96 -13.24
N ASN A 61 -34.94 7.40 -11.99
CA ASN A 61 -36.21 7.89 -11.46
C ASN A 61 -36.55 9.33 -11.89
N GLY A 62 -35.69 9.99 -12.68
CA GLY A 62 -35.92 11.32 -13.24
C GLY A 62 -35.56 12.49 -12.30
N GLU A 63 -34.85 12.25 -11.19
CA GLU A 63 -34.39 13.31 -10.31
C GLU A 63 -33.12 13.99 -10.87
N ASN A 64 -33.20 15.30 -11.17
CA ASN A 64 -32.07 16.20 -11.47
C ASN A 64 -30.89 15.53 -12.22
N ASN A 65 -31.16 15.00 -13.42
CA ASN A 65 -30.21 14.22 -14.22
C ASN A 65 -28.84 14.88 -14.43
N GLU A 66 -28.79 16.21 -14.63
CA GLU A 66 -27.52 16.93 -14.82
C GLU A 66 -26.64 16.89 -13.56
N SER A 67 -27.25 17.06 -12.38
CA SER A 67 -26.55 17.00 -11.09
C SER A 67 -26.08 15.59 -10.77
N MET A 68 -26.89 14.57 -11.07
CA MET A 68 -26.52 13.17 -10.85
C MET A 68 -25.42 12.72 -11.83
N SER A 69 -25.47 13.17 -13.09
CA SER A 69 -24.42 12.92 -14.07
C SER A 69 -23.07 13.48 -13.62
N ALA A 70 -23.02 14.75 -13.19
CA ALA A 70 -21.79 15.35 -12.66
C ALA A 70 -21.26 14.60 -11.43
N LYS A 71 -22.16 14.15 -10.55
CA LYS A 71 -21.79 13.36 -9.36
C LYS A 71 -21.21 11.99 -9.74
N LEU A 72 -21.77 11.31 -10.75
CA LEU A 72 -21.25 10.05 -11.26
C LEU A 72 -19.86 10.22 -11.90
N GLU A 73 -19.62 11.33 -12.60
CA GLU A 73 -18.30 11.64 -13.16
C GLU A 73 -17.24 11.82 -12.06
N ILE A 74 -17.56 12.59 -11.01
CA ILE A 74 -16.68 12.76 -9.85
C ILE A 74 -16.39 11.41 -9.17
N LEU A 75 -17.41 10.58 -8.97
CA LEU A 75 -17.26 9.25 -8.37
C LEU A 75 -16.38 8.34 -9.24
N THR A 76 -16.49 8.43 -10.56
CA THR A 76 -15.67 7.66 -11.50
C THR A 76 -14.20 8.05 -11.37
N GLN A 77 -13.88 9.35 -11.42
CA GLN A 77 -12.51 9.84 -11.23
C GLN A 77 -11.94 9.44 -9.87
N ALA A 78 -12.74 9.52 -8.80
CA ALA A 78 -12.33 9.13 -7.46
C ALA A 78 -12.07 7.61 -7.35
N LEU A 79 -12.86 6.78 -8.03
CA LEU A 79 -12.65 5.33 -8.10
C LEU A 79 -11.35 4.98 -8.84
N GLU A 80 -11.05 5.66 -9.95
CA GLU A 80 -9.80 5.47 -10.69
C GLU A 80 -8.59 5.85 -9.84
N ALA A 81 -8.63 7.00 -9.17
CA ALA A 81 -7.58 7.43 -8.25
C ALA A 81 -7.39 6.44 -7.08
N ASN A 82 -8.49 5.94 -6.50
CA ASN A 82 -8.45 4.92 -5.45
C ASN A 82 -7.79 3.62 -5.95
N ARG A 83 -8.15 3.17 -7.15
CA ARG A 83 -7.58 1.97 -7.78
C ARG A 83 -6.09 2.12 -8.05
N ALA A 84 -5.66 3.26 -8.59
CA ALA A 84 -4.24 3.56 -8.83
C ALA A 84 -3.44 3.53 -7.52
N ARG A 85 -3.99 4.12 -6.45
CA ARG A 85 -3.36 4.11 -5.13
C ARG A 85 -3.30 2.72 -4.52
N HIS A 86 -4.35 1.91 -4.68
CA HIS A 86 -4.37 0.52 -4.21
C HIS A 86 -3.26 -0.31 -4.87
N LEU A 87 -3.13 -0.22 -6.20
CA LEU A 87 -2.08 -0.92 -6.95
C LEU A 87 -0.68 -0.51 -6.48
N LEU A 88 -0.46 0.78 -6.23
CA LEU A 88 0.82 1.26 -5.71
C LEU A 88 1.11 0.71 -4.30
N LEU A 89 0.10 0.63 -3.43
CA LEU A 89 0.26 0.05 -2.09
C LEU A 89 0.55 -1.45 -2.15
N GLU A 90 -0.10 -2.20 -3.04
CA GLU A 90 0.19 -3.62 -3.25
C GLU A 90 1.64 -3.85 -3.71
N GLN A 91 2.13 -3.03 -4.64
CA GLN A 91 3.53 -3.07 -5.08
C GLN A 91 4.49 -2.78 -3.94
N LYS A 92 4.22 -1.72 -3.15
CA LYS A 92 5.02 -1.38 -1.95
C LYS A 92 4.99 -2.50 -0.92
N MET A 93 3.82 -3.07 -0.66
CA MET A 93 3.66 -4.18 0.29
C MET A 93 4.47 -5.40 -0.15
N SER A 94 4.34 -5.79 -1.41
CA SER A 94 5.08 -6.92 -1.99
C SER A 94 6.60 -6.70 -1.90
N PHE A 95 7.07 -5.49 -2.19
CA PHE A 95 8.48 -5.13 -2.08
C PHE A 95 8.98 -5.20 -0.64
N LEU A 96 8.27 -4.57 0.30
CA LEU A 96 8.68 -4.52 1.71
C LEU A 96 8.58 -5.89 2.38
N THR A 97 7.60 -6.71 2.03
CA THR A 97 7.47 -8.08 2.53
C THR A 97 8.64 -8.94 2.06
N ARG A 98 9.02 -8.83 0.77
CA ARG A 98 10.21 -9.51 0.24
C ARG A 98 11.50 -9.05 0.92
N MET A 99 11.66 -7.74 1.14
CA MET A 99 12.79 -7.22 1.91
C MET A 99 12.81 -7.78 3.33
N ARG A 100 11.68 -7.77 4.03
CA ARG A 100 11.59 -8.24 5.40
C ARG A 100 11.92 -9.73 5.55
N ALA A 101 11.49 -10.55 4.59
CA ALA A 101 11.79 -11.99 4.56
C ALA A 101 13.29 -12.28 4.38
N GLY A 102 14.05 -11.36 3.78
CA GLY A 102 15.50 -11.46 3.65
C GLY A 102 16.29 -10.93 4.84
N LEU A 103 15.63 -10.44 5.90
CA LEU A 103 16.26 -9.90 7.09
C LEU A 103 16.13 -10.86 8.29
N PRO A 104 17.12 -10.86 9.20
CA PRO A 104 17.10 -11.65 10.43
C PRO A 104 16.01 -11.23 11.43
#